data_AF-A0A2J5I969-F1
#
_entry.id   AF-A0A2J5I969-F1
#
_cell.length_a   1.000
_cell.length_b   1.000
_cell.length_c   1.000
_cell.angle_alpha   90.00
_cell.angle_beta   90.00
_cell.angle_gamma   90.00
#
_symmetry.space_group_name_H-M   'P 1'
#
loop_
_entity.id
_entity.type
_entity.pdbx_description
1 polymer ?
#
loop_
_entity_poly.entity_id
_entity_poly.type
_entity_poly.pdbx_seq_one_letter_code
_entity_poly.pdbx_strand_id
1 'polypeptide(L)'
;MVGSLTIALAIPECYIWARASHSWDQGFAMHLYNVVCKEMVLWWNVDFSAEAVRLGQELETVLDNTQAMHWVQADLRSWADVSELSCFAPVDIILDKSTSDAIATSAPMAFSPSSDASDTCQEIQTIVQRDGEVTLLPVEVLALHLAPLARPGAIWIALSFSTMRFENLPHAMAHWAVVAREALKAPHGHSSPSVHTPEVFHWLYVLKRK
;
A
#
# COMPACT_ATOMS: atom_id res chain seq x y z
N MET A 1 -8.34 -1.27 -18.21
CA MET A 1 -8.00 -2.29 -17.20
C MET A 1 -7.74 -1.52 -15.91
N VAL A 2 -8.76 -1.34 -15.08
CA VAL A 2 -8.61 -0.65 -13.79
C VAL A 2 -8.07 -1.71 -12.85
N GLY A 3 -6.79 -1.61 -12.50
CA GLY A 3 -6.19 -2.51 -11.52
C GLY A 3 -6.90 -2.30 -10.19
N SER A 4 -7.43 -3.38 -9.60
CA SER A 4 -7.90 -3.35 -8.21
C SER A 4 -6.70 -3.00 -7.32
N LEU A 5 -6.93 -2.02 -6.46
CA LEU A 5 -5.96 -1.29 -5.68
C LEU A 5 -6.07 -1.79 -4.24
N THR A 6 -5.35 -2.87 -3.92
CA THR A 6 -5.42 -3.47 -2.59
C THR A 6 -4.21 -3.04 -1.77
N ILE A 7 -4.47 -2.29 -0.70
CA ILE A 7 -3.60 -2.35 0.48
C ILE A 7 -4.18 -3.41 1.42
N ALA A 8 -3.40 -4.46 1.66
CA ALA A 8 -3.73 -5.44 2.69
C ALA A 8 -2.92 -5.14 3.95
N LEU A 9 -3.60 -4.88 5.06
CA LEU A 9 -2.98 -4.72 6.38
C LEU A 9 -3.05 -6.08 7.07
N ALA A 10 -1.92 -6.79 7.23
CA ALA A 10 -1.97 -8.22 7.59
C ALA A 10 -0.72 -8.85 8.19
N ILE A 11 -0.89 -9.70 9.21
CA ILE A 11 0.17 -10.43 9.92
C ILE A 11 -0.37 -11.78 10.41
N PRO A 12 0.24 -12.95 10.19
CA PRO A 12 0.53 -13.56 8.90
C PRO A 12 0.19 -15.08 8.80
N GLU A 13 -0.66 -15.48 7.82
CA GLU A 13 -0.73 -16.82 7.20
C GLU A 13 -1.25 -16.70 5.74
N CYS A 14 -0.55 -17.36 4.82
CA CYS A 14 -0.30 -16.92 3.46
C CYS A 14 -1.14 -17.63 2.37
N TYR A 15 -2.45 -17.77 2.57
CA TYR A 15 -3.34 -18.37 1.57
C TYR A 15 -4.13 -17.35 0.73
N ILE A 16 -3.98 -16.07 1.04
CA ILE A 16 -4.95 -15.02 0.70
C ILE A 16 -4.57 -14.22 -0.57
N TRP A 17 -3.30 -14.26 -0.97
CA TRP A 17 -2.77 -13.48 -2.11
C TRP A 17 -3.02 -14.10 -3.49
N ALA A 18 -3.37 -15.39 -3.55
CA ALA A 18 -3.65 -16.09 -4.80
C ALA A 18 -5.07 -15.85 -5.35
N ARG A 19 -6.03 -15.39 -4.52
CA ARG A 19 -7.43 -15.23 -4.95
C ARG A 19 -7.79 -13.86 -5.51
N ALA A 20 -7.10 -12.80 -5.10
CA ALA A 20 -7.47 -11.43 -5.48
C ALA A 20 -7.04 -11.02 -6.92
N SER A 21 -6.18 -11.79 -7.62
CA SER A 21 -6.00 -11.58 -9.06
C SER A 21 -5.50 -12.84 -9.78
N HIS A 22 -6.17 -13.22 -10.87
CA HIS A 22 -5.79 -14.34 -11.75
C HIS A 22 -4.45 -14.14 -12.49
N SER A 23 -3.74 -13.03 -12.27
CA SER A 23 -2.59 -12.60 -13.08
C SER A 23 -1.26 -12.57 -12.31
N TRP A 24 -1.13 -13.29 -11.20
CA TRP A 24 0.09 -13.26 -10.38
C TRP A 24 1.09 -14.37 -10.72
N ASP A 25 2.37 -14.02 -10.58
CA ASP A 25 3.50 -14.94 -10.58
C ASP A 25 3.54 -15.73 -9.25
N GLN A 26 3.58 -17.06 -9.35
CA GLN A 26 3.69 -17.95 -8.18
C GLN A 26 4.93 -17.66 -7.33
N GLY A 27 5.98 -17.06 -7.92
CA GLY A 27 7.20 -16.69 -7.21
C GLY A 27 7.00 -15.61 -6.13
N PHE A 28 6.11 -14.64 -6.35
CA PHE A 28 5.86 -13.53 -5.42
C PHE A 28 5.10 -13.99 -4.16
N ALA A 29 4.07 -14.83 -4.34
CA ALA A 29 3.31 -15.40 -3.24
C ALA A 29 4.20 -16.27 -2.32
N MET A 30 5.13 -17.03 -2.89
CA MET A 30 6.10 -17.84 -2.14
C MET A 30 7.17 -17.02 -1.42
N HIS A 31 7.58 -15.87 -1.98
CA HIS A 31 8.55 -15.00 -1.32
C HIS A 31 7.92 -14.27 -0.12
N LEU A 32 6.69 -13.75 -0.27
CA LEU A 32 5.90 -13.21 0.85
C LEU A 32 5.62 -14.26 1.93
N TYR A 33 5.38 -15.52 1.54
CA TYR A 33 5.22 -16.64 2.46
C TYR A 33 6.38 -16.80 3.42
N ASN A 34 7.60 -16.79 2.90
CA ASN A 34 8.80 -17.00 3.70
C ASN A 34 9.14 -15.81 4.61
N VAL A 35 8.67 -14.60 4.25
CA VAL A 35 8.94 -13.37 5.02
C VAL A 35 7.93 -13.17 6.14
N VAL A 36 6.70 -13.65 5.97
CA VAL A 36 5.57 -13.16 6.76
C VAL A 36 5.01 -14.23 7.71
N CYS A 37 4.83 -15.51 7.37
CA CYS A 37 3.75 -16.35 7.94
C CYS A 37 4.06 -17.31 9.13
N LYS A 38 3.26 -17.23 10.23
CA LYS A 38 3.18 -18.24 11.32
C LYS A 38 1.97 -18.26 12.30
N GLU A 39 1.04 -17.30 12.39
CA GLU A 39 -0.10 -17.36 13.35
C GLU A 39 -1.36 -16.60 12.88
N MET A 40 -2.51 -16.77 13.57
CA MET A 40 -3.84 -16.21 13.25
C MET A 40 -3.82 -14.70 12.94
N VAL A 41 -4.48 -14.32 11.83
CA VAL A 41 -4.40 -12.98 11.23
C VAL A 41 -5.76 -12.38 10.98
N LEU A 42 -5.90 -11.09 11.26
CA LEU A 42 -7.00 -10.29 10.73
C LEU A 42 -6.52 -9.53 9.49
N TRP A 43 -7.24 -9.67 8.38
CA TRP A 43 -6.90 -9.08 7.10
C TRP A 43 -7.86 -7.94 6.78
N TRP A 44 -7.31 -6.75 6.50
CA TRP A 44 -8.10 -5.61 6.04
C TRP A 44 -7.66 -5.23 4.63
N ASN A 45 -8.59 -5.28 3.69
CA ASN A 45 -8.37 -4.83 2.32
C ASN A 45 -9.04 -3.47 2.13
N VAL A 46 -8.25 -2.49 1.69
CA VAL A 46 -8.69 -1.11 1.48
C VAL A 46 -8.57 -0.77 0.00
N ASP A 47 -9.67 -0.30 -0.60
CA ASP A 47 -9.74 0.19 -1.98
C ASP A 47 -10.68 1.42 -2.03
N PHE A 48 -10.37 2.43 -2.85
CA PHE A 48 -11.22 3.62 -2.99
C PHE A 48 -12.51 3.32 -3.79
N SER A 49 -12.48 2.25 -4.60
CA SER A 49 -13.58 1.84 -5.46
C SER A 49 -14.65 1.07 -4.67
N ALA A 50 -15.82 1.69 -4.51
CA ALA A 50 -17.00 1.06 -3.91
C ALA A 50 -17.34 -0.30 -4.55
N GLU A 51 -17.14 -0.42 -5.87
CA GLU A 51 -17.44 -1.65 -6.61
C GLU A 51 -16.42 -2.76 -6.29
N ALA A 52 -15.13 -2.43 -6.17
CA ALA A 52 -14.11 -3.40 -5.77
C ALA A 52 -14.37 -3.92 -4.36
N VAL A 53 -14.72 -3.01 -3.44
CA VAL A 53 -15.09 -3.34 -2.06
C VAL A 53 -16.33 -4.22 -2.02
N ARG A 54 -17.40 -3.87 -2.75
CA ARG A 54 -18.63 -4.68 -2.82
C ARG A 54 -18.34 -6.11 -3.31
N LEU A 55 -17.62 -6.24 -4.42
CA LEU A 55 -17.23 -7.55 -4.96
C LEU A 55 -16.37 -8.35 -3.99
N GLY A 56 -15.43 -7.67 -3.33
CA GLY A 56 -14.61 -8.24 -2.26
C GLY A 56 -15.48 -8.82 -1.14
N GLN A 57 -16.36 -8.00 -0.56
CA GLN A 57 -17.29 -8.43 0.50
C GLN A 57 -18.13 -9.63 0.07
N GLU A 58 -18.66 -9.63 -1.16
CA GLU A 58 -19.44 -10.76 -1.71
C GLU A 58 -18.63 -12.05 -1.77
N LEU A 59 -17.35 -11.99 -2.16
CA LEU A 59 -16.47 -13.16 -2.20
C LEU A 59 -16.15 -13.70 -0.80
N GLU A 60 -16.16 -12.86 0.23
CA GLU A 60 -15.88 -13.26 1.61
C GLU A 60 -17.12 -13.85 2.31
N THR A 61 -18.35 -13.59 1.83
CA THR A 61 -19.60 -14.08 2.46
C THR A 61 -19.70 -15.61 2.59
N VAL A 62 -18.95 -16.34 1.75
CA VAL A 62 -18.93 -17.80 1.73
C VAL A 62 -17.81 -18.39 2.61
N LEU A 63 -16.97 -17.55 3.19
CA LEU A 63 -15.85 -17.96 4.02
C LEU A 63 -16.20 -17.85 5.51
N ASP A 64 -15.50 -18.62 6.33
CA ASP A 64 -15.60 -18.49 7.77
C ASP A 64 -14.98 -17.16 8.23
N ASN A 65 -15.53 -16.57 9.30
CA ASN A 65 -15.10 -15.26 9.79
C ASN A 65 -13.62 -15.23 10.21
N THR A 66 -13.01 -16.37 10.56
CA THR A 66 -11.57 -16.40 10.89
C THR A 66 -10.67 -16.44 9.65
N GLN A 67 -11.26 -16.58 8.46
CA GLN A 67 -10.55 -16.63 7.18
C GLN A 67 -10.94 -15.48 6.24
N ALA A 68 -12.10 -14.86 6.50
CA ALA A 68 -12.63 -13.77 5.72
C ALA A 68 -11.77 -12.50 5.87
N MET A 69 -11.48 -11.85 4.76
CA MET A 69 -10.94 -10.49 4.78
C MET A 69 -12.05 -9.48 5.05
N HIS A 70 -11.73 -8.45 5.80
CA HIS A 70 -12.60 -7.30 5.93
C HIS A 70 -12.28 -6.28 4.84
N TRP A 71 -13.28 -5.91 4.06
CA TRP A 71 -13.14 -4.96 2.96
C TRP A 71 -13.71 -3.60 3.35
N VAL A 72 -12.89 -2.57 3.23
CA VAL A 72 -13.21 -1.20 3.63
C VAL A 72 -12.99 -0.27 2.44
N GLN A 73 -13.95 0.61 2.21
CA GLN A 73 -13.79 1.67 1.22
C GLN A 73 -13.11 2.88 1.86
N ALA A 74 -11.98 3.31 1.30
CA ALA A 74 -11.31 4.55 1.70
C ALA A 74 -10.43 5.08 0.57
N ASP A 75 -10.44 6.40 0.35
CA ASP A 75 -9.39 7.07 -0.42
C ASP A 75 -8.17 7.31 0.47
N LEU A 76 -7.07 6.60 0.18
CA LEU A 76 -5.82 6.73 0.93
C LEU A 76 -5.15 8.11 0.81
N ARG A 77 -5.62 8.97 -0.11
CA ARG A 77 -5.21 10.38 -0.23
C ARG A 77 -6.05 11.33 0.62
N SER A 78 -7.20 10.88 1.12
CA SER A 78 -8.10 11.63 2.00
C SER A 78 -7.78 11.26 3.45
N TRP A 79 -7.31 12.23 4.26
CA TRP A 79 -7.09 11.95 5.67
C TRP A 79 -8.40 11.64 6.40
N ALA A 80 -9.51 12.25 6.01
CA ALA A 80 -10.82 11.95 6.58
C ALA A 80 -11.12 10.45 6.47
N ASP A 81 -10.96 9.87 5.29
CA ASP A 81 -11.17 8.44 5.05
C ASP A 81 -10.13 7.58 5.78
N VAL A 82 -8.85 7.96 5.73
CA VAL A 82 -7.76 7.20 6.38
C VAL A 82 -7.91 7.19 7.90
N SER A 83 -8.39 8.28 8.50
CA SER A 83 -8.56 8.40 9.94
C SER A 83 -9.62 7.43 10.49
N GLU A 84 -10.60 7.05 9.68
CA GLU A 84 -11.60 6.02 10.03
C GLU A 84 -10.97 4.62 10.11
N LEU A 85 -9.83 4.40 9.45
CA LEU A 85 -9.06 3.16 9.56
C LEU A 85 -8.32 3.02 10.90
N SER A 86 -8.36 4.06 11.76
CA SER A 86 -7.73 4.03 13.09
C SER A 86 -8.28 2.96 14.01
N CYS A 87 -9.52 2.49 13.78
CA CYS A 87 -10.08 1.35 14.50
C CYS A 87 -9.33 0.04 14.23
N PHE A 88 -8.49 -0.01 13.19
CA PHE A 88 -7.63 -1.14 12.84
C PHE A 88 -6.17 -0.90 13.21
N ALA A 89 -5.83 0.31 13.68
CA ALA A 89 -4.49 0.64 14.12
C ALA A 89 -4.22 0.15 15.56
N PRO A 90 -2.96 -0.14 15.91
CA PRO A 90 -1.79 -0.06 15.05
C PRO A 90 -1.51 -1.37 14.31
N VAL A 91 -1.22 -1.29 13.01
CA VAL A 91 -0.86 -2.43 12.16
C VAL A 91 0.62 -2.76 12.25
N ASP A 92 0.99 -4.03 12.13
CA ASP A 92 2.40 -4.45 12.05
C ASP A 92 2.89 -4.58 10.61
N ILE A 93 2.00 -4.81 9.65
CA ILE A 93 2.38 -5.04 8.25
C ILE A 93 1.38 -4.36 7.32
N ILE A 94 1.92 -3.68 6.32
CA ILE A 94 1.22 -3.04 5.23
C ILE A 94 1.71 -3.69 3.93
N LEU A 95 0.78 -4.14 3.10
CA LEU A 95 1.09 -4.73 1.81
C LEU A 95 0.47 -3.86 0.74
N ASP A 96 1.32 -3.23 -0.08
CA ASP A 96 0.94 -2.37 -1.18
C ASP A 96 1.27 -3.10 -2.48
N LYS A 97 0.24 -3.44 -3.26
CA LYS A 97 0.44 -3.85 -4.64
C LYS A 97 0.09 -2.71 -5.58
N SER A 98 1.10 -2.11 -6.21
CA SER A 98 0.97 -1.10 -7.25
C SER A 98 0.07 0.09 -6.86
N THR A 99 -0.22 0.24 -5.57
CA THR A 99 -1.12 1.24 -5.04
C THR A 99 -0.42 2.57 -4.93
N SER A 100 0.80 2.55 -4.40
CA SER A 100 1.70 3.70 -4.50
C SER A 100 1.97 4.11 -5.95
N ASP A 101 1.99 3.18 -6.92
CA ASP A 101 2.12 3.54 -8.34
C ASP A 101 0.89 4.28 -8.87
N ALA A 102 -0.31 3.77 -8.60
CA ALA A 102 -1.55 4.42 -9.03
C ALA A 102 -1.67 5.82 -8.39
N ILE A 103 -1.42 5.93 -7.09
CA ILE A 103 -1.45 7.19 -6.35
C ILE A 103 -0.46 8.19 -6.94
N ALA A 104 0.74 7.75 -7.34
CA ALA A 104 1.75 8.63 -7.91
C ALA A 104 1.38 9.28 -9.24
N THR A 105 0.35 8.77 -9.93
CA THR A 105 -0.14 9.39 -11.18
C THR A 105 -0.97 10.64 -10.94
N SER A 106 -1.34 10.91 -9.68
CA SER A 106 -2.12 12.09 -9.31
C SER A 106 -1.27 13.35 -9.15
N ALA A 107 -1.93 14.51 -9.13
CA ALA A 107 -1.27 15.78 -8.91
C ALA A 107 -0.75 15.91 -7.46
N PRO A 108 0.39 16.60 -7.24
CA PRO A 108 0.84 16.99 -5.90
C PRO A 108 -0.24 17.75 -5.13
N MET A 109 -0.20 17.65 -3.80
CA MET A 109 -1.21 18.22 -2.92
C MET A 109 -0.61 19.33 -2.06
N ALA A 110 -1.27 20.48 -2.05
CA ALA A 110 -0.86 21.64 -1.27
C ALA A 110 -1.57 21.63 0.09
N PHE A 111 -0.83 21.93 1.15
CA PHE A 111 -1.31 22.04 2.51
C PHE A 111 -0.90 23.39 3.07
N SER A 112 -1.84 24.11 3.67
CA SER A 112 -1.60 25.44 4.24
C SER A 112 -1.91 25.46 5.73
N PRO A 113 -1.35 26.42 6.49
CA PRO A 113 -1.63 26.54 7.92
C PRO A 113 -3.10 26.84 8.26
N SER A 114 -3.89 27.28 7.27
CA SER A 114 -5.32 27.54 7.40
C SER A 114 -6.20 26.33 7.07
N SER A 115 -5.60 25.19 6.66
CA SER A 115 -6.34 23.96 6.41
C SER A 115 -7.00 23.45 7.69
N ASP A 116 -8.21 22.91 7.58
CA ASP A 116 -8.93 22.34 8.71
C ASP A 116 -8.15 21.15 9.29
N ALA A 117 -7.92 21.18 10.60
CA ALA A 117 -7.14 20.17 11.30
C ALA A 117 -7.79 18.77 11.25
N SER A 118 -9.09 18.68 10.99
CA SER A 118 -9.80 17.41 10.77
C SER A 118 -9.38 16.70 9.49
N ASP A 119 -8.88 17.45 8.49
CA ASP A 119 -8.67 16.96 7.13
C ASP A 119 -7.20 16.65 6.84
N THR A 120 -6.34 16.76 7.86
CA THR A 120 -4.89 16.60 7.73
C THR A 120 -4.32 15.80 8.90
N CYS A 121 -3.48 14.81 8.64
CA CYS A 121 -2.84 14.03 9.71
C CYS A 121 -1.82 14.86 10.50
N GLN A 122 -1.52 14.42 11.73
CA GLN A 122 -0.60 15.11 12.63
C GLN A 122 0.80 15.30 12.01
N GLU A 123 1.27 14.34 11.22
CA GLU A 123 2.57 14.39 10.54
C GLU A 123 2.63 15.56 9.55
N ILE A 124 1.60 15.71 8.71
CA ILE A 124 1.50 16.82 7.74
C ILE A 124 1.28 18.14 8.47
N GLN A 125 0.43 18.19 9.50
CA GLN A 125 0.24 19.40 10.30
C GLN A 125 1.56 19.91 10.90
N THR A 126 2.38 18.99 11.42
CA THR A 126 3.69 19.34 12.01
C THR A 126 4.63 19.92 10.96
N ILE A 127 4.60 19.38 9.73
CA ILE A 127 5.38 19.90 8.60
C ILE A 127 4.91 21.30 8.22
N VAL A 128 3.60 21.50 8.09
CA VAL A 128 3.00 22.81 7.74
C VAL A 128 3.28 23.87 8.79
N GLN A 129 3.20 23.51 10.09
CA GLN A 129 3.53 24.43 11.18
C GLN A 129 5.00 24.85 11.18
N ARG A 130 5.90 23.96 10.75
CA ARG A 130 7.34 24.21 10.69
C ARG A 130 7.75 25.00 9.44
N ASP A 131 7.24 24.59 8.29
CA ASP A 131 7.73 25.02 6.97
C ASP A 131 6.80 26.02 6.28
N GLY A 132 5.59 26.24 6.82
CA GLY A 132 4.55 27.07 6.21
C GLY A 132 3.71 26.28 5.20
N GLU A 133 3.33 26.92 4.10
CA GLU A 133 2.64 26.22 3.02
C GLU A 133 3.58 25.22 2.33
N VAL A 134 3.13 23.97 2.21
CA VAL A 134 3.93 22.89 1.61
C VAL A 134 3.16 22.21 0.50
N THR A 135 3.87 21.79 -0.55
CA THR A 135 3.31 20.93 -1.61
C THR A 135 4.02 19.58 -1.54
N LEU A 136 3.24 18.53 -1.30
CA LEU A 136 3.74 17.17 -1.14
C LEU A 136 3.39 16.30 -2.34
N LEU A 137 4.30 15.39 -2.69
CA LEU A 137 4.02 14.38 -3.71
C LEU A 137 2.96 13.38 -3.20
N PRO A 138 2.12 12.82 -4.08
CA PRO A 138 1.04 11.92 -3.66
C PRO A 138 1.53 10.71 -2.84
N VAL A 139 2.68 10.14 -3.20
CA VAL A 139 3.28 9.01 -2.47
C VAL A 139 3.84 9.43 -1.12
N GLU A 140 4.32 10.66 -1.00
CA GLU A 140 4.75 11.22 0.29
C GLU A 140 3.55 11.38 1.22
N VAL A 141 2.42 11.86 0.71
CA VAL A 141 1.17 11.94 1.49
C VAL A 141 0.67 10.56 1.90
N LEU A 142 0.67 9.58 0.99
CA LEU A 142 0.36 8.18 1.35
C LEU A 142 1.23 7.70 2.51
N ALA A 143 2.55 7.91 2.44
CA ALA A 143 3.46 7.46 3.49
C ALA A 143 3.21 8.18 4.83
N LEU A 144 2.89 9.47 4.80
CA LEU A 144 2.56 10.25 6.00
C LEU A 144 1.20 9.85 6.59
N HIS A 145 0.23 9.48 5.77
CA HIS A 145 -1.08 8.94 6.18
C HIS A 145 -0.97 7.54 6.80
N LEU A 146 -0.08 6.69 6.29
CA LEU A 146 0.14 5.34 6.84
C LEU A 146 0.97 5.34 8.14
N ALA A 147 1.81 6.36 8.35
CA ALA A 147 2.68 6.47 9.52
C ALA A 147 1.95 6.40 10.88
N PRO A 148 0.80 7.07 11.09
CA PRO A 148 0.04 6.98 12.35
C PRO A 148 -0.76 5.67 12.50
N LEU A 149 -1.06 4.98 11.40
CA LEU A 149 -1.74 3.68 11.44
C LEU A 149 -0.80 2.52 11.79
N ALA A 150 0.52 2.72 11.67
CA ALA A 150 1.53 1.70 11.83
C ALA A 150 2.30 1.85 13.15
N ARG A 151 2.51 0.73 13.87
CA ARG A 151 3.37 0.76 15.06
C ARG A 151 4.84 0.96 14.66
N PRO A 152 5.68 1.55 15.53
CA PRO A 152 7.13 1.51 15.35
C PRO A 152 7.62 0.08 15.09
N GLY A 153 8.47 -0.08 14.09
CA GLY A 153 8.97 -1.39 13.64
C GLY A 153 8.07 -2.12 12.63
N ALA A 154 6.85 -1.63 12.36
CA ALA A 154 5.97 -2.20 11.33
C ALA A 154 6.63 -2.20 9.95
N ILE A 155 6.22 -3.15 9.10
CA ILE A 155 6.79 -3.38 7.78
C ILE A 155 5.80 -2.99 6.70
N TRP A 156 6.20 -2.11 5.79
CA TRP A 156 5.47 -1.83 4.58
C TRP A 156 6.18 -2.46 3.38
N ILE A 157 5.55 -3.49 2.82
CA ILE A 157 6.02 -4.19 1.63
C ILE A 157 5.26 -3.61 0.43
N ALA A 158 5.97 -2.97 -0.49
CA ALA A 158 5.38 -2.36 -1.68
C ALA A 158 5.93 -3.00 -2.96
N LEU A 159 5.04 -3.50 -3.81
CA LEU A 159 5.37 -3.94 -5.16
C LEU A 159 5.07 -2.81 -6.14
N SER A 160 6.11 -2.24 -6.73
CA SER A 160 6.04 -1.06 -7.57
C SER A 160 6.63 -1.30 -8.96
N PHE A 161 6.11 -0.66 -10.00
CA PHE A 161 6.72 -0.66 -11.33
C PHE A 161 7.91 0.31 -11.44
N SER A 162 8.06 1.23 -10.48
CA SER A 162 9.10 2.24 -10.47
C SER A 162 10.31 1.87 -9.61
N THR A 163 11.51 2.05 -10.18
CA THR A 163 12.82 1.94 -9.50
C THR A 163 13.07 3.04 -8.48
N MET A 164 12.29 4.13 -8.52
CA MET A 164 12.49 5.35 -7.73
C MET A 164 11.27 5.71 -6.87
N ARG A 165 10.34 4.77 -6.65
CA ARG A 165 9.01 5.03 -6.05
C ARG A 165 9.07 5.73 -4.70
N PHE A 166 10.06 5.37 -3.89
CA PHE A 166 10.25 5.88 -2.54
C PHE A 166 11.52 6.73 -2.40
N GLU A 167 12.06 7.22 -3.52
CA GLU A 167 13.18 8.15 -3.52
C GLU A 167 12.69 9.61 -3.46
N ASN A 168 13.50 10.49 -2.87
CA ASN A 168 13.22 11.93 -2.76
C ASN A 168 11.89 12.28 -2.07
N LEU A 169 11.51 11.52 -1.03
CA LEU A 169 10.35 11.80 -0.16
C LEU A 169 10.83 12.24 1.24
N PRO A 170 11.41 13.44 1.39
CA PRO A 170 12.16 13.82 2.59
C PRO A 170 11.34 13.77 3.88
N HIS A 171 10.06 14.14 3.83
CA HIS A 171 9.18 14.13 4.98
C HIS A 171 8.73 12.70 5.31
N ALA A 172 8.36 11.91 4.30
CA ALA A 172 8.03 10.50 4.51
C ALA A 172 9.20 9.71 5.13
N MET A 173 10.43 10.00 4.69
CA MET A 173 11.64 9.32 5.19
C MET A 173 12.00 9.72 6.63
N ALA A 174 11.32 10.70 7.24
CA ALA A 174 11.41 10.93 8.68
C ALA A 174 10.70 9.81 9.48
N HIS A 175 9.66 9.19 8.91
CA HIS A 175 8.83 8.18 9.57
C HIS A 175 9.13 6.74 9.09
N TRP A 176 9.67 6.61 7.88
CA TRP A 176 9.95 5.33 7.23
C TRP A 176 11.43 5.21 6.89
N ALA A 177 11.94 3.97 6.92
CA ALA A 177 13.27 3.62 6.41
C ALA A 177 13.12 2.57 5.32
N VAL A 178 13.61 2.82 4.11
CA VAL A 178 13.74 1.77 3.08
C VAL A 178 14.87 0.84 3.53
N VAL A 179 14.51 -0.40 3.91
CA VAL A 179 15.47 -1.41 4.40
C VAL A 179 15.85 -2.42 3.33
N ALA A 180 15.02 -2.60 2.31
CA ALA A 180 15.34 -3.41 1.13
C ALA A 180 14.67 -2.86 -0.13
N ARG A 181 15.32 -3.08 -1.27
CA ARG A 181 14.80 -2.86 -2.62
C ARG A 181 15.35 -3.93 -3.55
N GLU A 182 14.46 -4.76 -4.10
CA GLU A 182 14.82 -5.89 -4.95
C GLU A 182 14.10 -5.82 -6.29
N ALA A 183 14.82 -6.12 -7.38
CA ALA A 183 14.24 -6.23 -8.71
C ALA A 183 13.63 -7.62 -8.91
N LEU A 184 12.36 -7.67 -9.25
CA LEU A 184 11.63 -8.89 -9.59
C LEU A 184 11.38 -8.90 -11.09
N LYS A 185 11.88 -9.90 -11.80
CA LYS A 185 11.61 -10.04 -13.23
C LYS A 185 10.11 -10.24 -13.44
N ALA A 186 9.50 -9.42 -14.28
CA ALA A 186 8.08 -9.52 -14.58
C ALA A 186 7.80 -10.78 -15.41
N PRO A 187 6.65 -11.45 -15.21
CA PRO A 187 6.25 -12.59 -16.01
C PRO A 187 6.26 -12.24 -17.50
N HIS A 188 6.83 -13.13 -18.31
CA HIS A 188 6.72 -13.00 -19.76
C HIS A 188 5.25 -13.24 -20.15
N GLY A 189 4.64 -12.27 -20.84
CA GLY A 189 3.42 -12.53 -21.60
C GLY A 189 3.71 -13.57 -22.70
N HIS A 190 2.67 -14.19 -23.26
CA HIS A 190 2.79 -15.09 -24.40
C HIS A 190 3.27 -14.31 -25.64
N SER A 191 4.56 -13.97 -25.72
CA SER A 191 5.15 -13.33 -26.88
C SER A 191 5.61 -14.40 -27.87
N SER A 192 5.31 -14.17 -29.15
CA SER A 192 5.84 -14.98 -30.24
C SER A 192 7.38 -14.90 -30.23
N PRO A 193 8.11 -16.00 -30.46
CA PRO A 193 9.57 -16.07 -30.37
C PRO A 193 10.34 -15.18 -31.38
N SER A 194 9.63 -14.48 -32.27
CA SER A 194 10.18 -13.64 -33.33
C SER A 194 10.44 -12.18 -32.95
N VAL A 195 10.10 -11.74 -31.73
CA VAL A 195 10.25 -10.33 -31.32
C VAL A 195 11.08 -10.24 -30.04
N HIS A 196 12.25 -9.60 -30.13
CA HIS A 196 13.08 -9.29 -28.98
C HIS A 196 12.33 -8.31 -28.06
N THR A 197 11.79 -8.82 -26.96
CA THR A 197 11.09 -8.00 -25.95
C THR A 197 12.06 -7.69 -24.82
N PRO A 198 12.27 -6.42 -24.43
CA PRO A 198 13.14 -6.09 -23.31
C PRO A 198 12.63 -6.72 -22.01
N GLU A 199 13.55 -7.05 -21.12
CA GLU A 199 13.17 -7.53 -19.79
C GLU A 199 12.46 -6.42 -19.02
N VAL A 200 11.28 -6.73 -18.51
CA VAL A 200 10.50 -5.85 -17.64
C VAL A 200 10.71 -6.32 -16.21
N PHE A 201 10.87 -5.38 -15.29
CA PHE A 201 11.04 -5.65 -13.87
C PHE A 201 9.99 -4.90 -13.05
N HIS A 202 9.51 -5.54 -12.00
CA HIS A 202 8.86 -4.89 -10.87
C HIS A 202 9.89 -4.72 -9.75
N TRP A 203 9.58 -3.88 -8.78
CA TRP A 203 10.46 -3.53 -7.68
C TRP A 203 9.74 -3.81 -6.37
N LEU A 204 10.29 -4.72 -5.59
CA LEU A 204 9.86 -5.00 -4.24
C LEU A 204 10.60 -4.06 -3.28
N TYR A 205 9.86 -3.21 -2.59
CA TYR A 205 10.37 -2.39 -1.51
C TYR A 205 9.95 -2.96 -0.17
N VAL A 206 10.85 -2.92 0.79
CA VAL A 206 10.55 -3.15 2.20
C VAL A 206 10.91 -1.87 2.93
N LEU A 207 9.89 -1.19 3.45
CA LEU A 207 10.03 -0.04 4.33
C LEU A 207 9.74 -0.47 5.76
N LYS A 208 10.47 0.09 6.73
CA LYS A 208 10.25 -0.14 8.15
C LYS A 208 9.85 1.17 8.82
N ARG A 209 8.78 1.13 9.63
CA ARG A 209 8.36 2.27 10.45
C ARG A 209 9.41 2.52 11.53
N LYS A 210 9.92 3.75 11.59
CA LYS A 210 10.91 4.20 12.60
C LYS A 210 10.31 4.38 13.98
#